data_AF-A0A7K2NZ27-F1
#
_entry.id   AF-A0A7K2NZ27-F1
#
_cell.length_a   1.000
_cell.length_b   1.000
_cell.length_c   1.000
_cell.angle_alpha   90.00
_cell.angle_beta   90.00
_cell.angle_gamma   90.00
#
_symmetry.space_group_name_H-M   'P 1'
#
loop_
_entity.id
_entity.type
_entity.pdbx_description
1 polymer ?
#
loop_
_entity_poly.entity_id
_entity_poly.type
_entity_poly.pdbx_seq_one_letter_code
_entity_poly.pdbx_strand_id
1 'polypeptide(L)'
;EDLAGASRVVRPDHFAVANAIGAAIAQVGGEVDRVYSVVPQQRDTVLDEARQEAVDRAVAAGARPGSVEIVDIEEVPLAYLPGNATRIRVKAVGELSLGGPRA
;
A
#
# COMPACT_ATOMS: atom_id res chain seq x y z
N GLU A 1 25.71 -19.55 15.32
CA GLU A 1 24.64 -19.80 16.30
C GLU A 1 23.61 -20.67 15.62
N ASP A 2 23.34 -21.85 16.17
CA ASP A 2 22.31 -22.75 15.66
C ASP A 2 20.97 -22.40 16.34
N LEU A 3 19.93 -22.23 15.52
CA LEU A 3 18.57 -21.98 15.97
C LEU A 3 17.77 -23.27 15.78
N ALA A 4 17.24 -23.83 16.87
CA ALA A 4 16.48 -25.06 16.82
C ALA A 4 15.29 -24.94 15.85
N GLY A 5 15.21 -25.87 14.89
CA GLY A 5 14.19 -25.88 13.84
C GLY A 5 14.54 -25.10 12.57
N ALA A 6 15.64 -24.33 12.55
CA ALA A 6 16.15 -23.72 11.32
C ALA A 6 17.14 -24.66 10.62
N SER A 7 16.93 -24.97 9.34
CA SER A 7 17.87 -25.76 8.54
C SER A 7 19.18 -25.01 8.26
N ARG A 8 19.13 -23.66 8.29
CA ARG A 8 20.28 -22.78 8.14
C ARG A 8 20.00 -21.43 8.79
N VAL A 9 21.00 -20.88 9.47
CA VAL A 9 21.00 -19.50 9.96
C VAL A 9 21.98 -18.68 9.11
N VAL A 10 21.49 -17.61 8.49
CA VAL A 10 22.32 -16.66 7.74
C VAL A 10 22.35 -15.34 8.49
N ARG A 11 23.55 -14.89 8.86
CA ARG A 11 23.79 -13.56 9.44
C ARG A 11 24.64 -12.74 8.47
N PRO A 12 24.05 -11.81 7.72
CA PRO A 12 24.79 -10.94 6.80
C PRO A 12 25.79 -10.05 7.54
N ASP A 13 26.84 -9.60 6.86
CA ASP A 13 27.90 -8.77 7.47
C ASP A 13 27.38 -7.48 8.11
N HIS A 14 26.33 -6.89 7.54
CA HIS A 14 25.72 -5.65 8.02
C HIS A 14 24.40 -5.87 8.79
N PHE A 15 24.22 -7.04 9.42
CA PHE A 15 22.98 -7.38 10.14
C PHE A 15 22.58 -6.33 11.20
N ALA A 16 23.55 -5.65 11.80
CA ALA A 16 23.32 -4.63 12.83
C ALA A 16 22.57 -3.38 12.32
N VAL A 17 22.56 -3.14 11.00
CA VAL A 17 21.91 -1.96 10.38
C VAL A 17 20.77 -2.33 9.43
N ALA A 18 20.25 -3.56 9.51
CA ALA A 18 19.22 -4.05 8.59
C ALA A 18 17.98 -3.14 8.51
N ASN A 19 17.53 -2.57 9.63
CA ASN A 19 16.39 -1.64 9.66
C ASN A 19 16.65 -0.35 8.88
N ALA A 20 17.88 0.19 8.93
CA ALA A 20 18.25 1.39 8.19
C ALA A 20 18.29 1.13 6.68
N ILE A 21 18.80 -0.03 6.28
CA ILE A 21 18.78 -0.48 4.88
C ILE A 21 17.33 -0.62 4.41
N GLY A 22 16.47 -1.26 5.22
CA GLY A 22 15.04 -1.41 4.94
C GLY A 22 14.33 -0.07 4.72
N ALA A 23 14.62 0.93 5.56
CA ALA A 23 14.07 2.28 5.40
C ALA A 23 14.59 2.99 4.13
N ALA A 24 15.85 2.77 3.75
CA ALA A 24 16.45 3.41 2.58
C ALA A 24 15.94 2.85 1.24
N ILE A 25 15.51 1.59 1.21
CA ILE A 25 14.96 0.92 0.01
C ILE A 25 13.42 0.94 -0.04
N ALA A 26 12.76 1.47 1.00
CA ALA A 26 11.31 1.46 1.09
C ALA A 26 10.68 2.33 -0.01
N GLN A 27 9.61 1.82 -0.62
CA GLN A 27 8.76 2.60 -1.51
C GLN A 27 7.80 3.49 -0.71
N VAL A 28 7.36 4.58 -1.34
CA VAL A 28 6.35 5.48 -0.77
C VAL A 28 4.98 4.88 -1.04
N GLY A 29 4.19 4.69 0.02
CA GLY A 29 2.85 4.11 -0.05
C GLY A 29 1.73 5.13 0.09
N GLY A 30 0.61 4.87 -0.57
CA GLY A 30 -0.68 5.51 -0.37
C GLY A 30 -1.75 4.45 -0.12
N GLU A 31 -2.58 4.64 0.90
CA GLU A 31 -3.65 3.70 1.24
C GLU A 31 -4.99 4.42 1.36
N VAL A 32 -6.03 3.81 0.80
CA VAL A 32 -7.44 4.16 1.03
C VAL A 32 -8.10 2.96 1.69
N ASP A 33 -8.87 3.21 2.76
CA ASP A 33 -9.66 2.19 3.46
C ASP A 33 -10.97 2.85 3.91
N ARG A 34 -12.07 2.55 3.21
CA ARG A 34 -13.37 3.19 3.44
C ARG A 34 -14.51 2.24 3.15
N VAL A 35 -15.67 2.55 3.72
CA VAL A 35 -16.93 1.86 3.44
C VAL A 35 -17.70 2.64 2.38
N TYR A 36 -18.09 1.95 1.32
CA TYR A 36 -18.85 2.49 0.20
C TYR A 36 -20.20 1.79 0.12
N SER A 37 -21.25 2.54 -0.21
CA SER A 37 -22.52 1.95 -0.66
C SER A 37 -22.41 1.64 -2.14
N VAL A 38 -22.20 0.38 -2.49
CA VAL A 38 -21.92 -0.03 -3.87
C VAL A 38 -23.17 -0.61 -4.52
N VAL A 39 -23.73 0.12 -5.49
CA VAL A 39 -24.72 -0.46 -6.41
C VAL A 39 -24.00 -1.22 -7.54
N PRO A 40 -24.53 -2.34 -8.04
CA PRO A 40 -23.83 -3.19 -9.02
C PRO A 40 -23.35 -2.42 -10.26
N GLN A 41 -24.12 -1.44 -10.72
CA GLN A 41 -23.83 -0.63 -11.91
C GLN A 41 -22.71 0.40 -11.70
N GLN A 42 -22.30 0.66 -10.45
CA GLN A 42 -21.28 1.66 -10.10
C GLN A 42 -20.02 1.04 -9.49
N ARG A 43 -19.96 -0.29 -9.34
CA ARG A 43 -18.83 -0.98 -8.71
C ARG A 43 -17.49 -0.57 -9.32
N ASP A 44 -17.37 -0.65 -10.64
CA ASP A 44 -16.11 -0.35 -11.33
C ASP A 44 -15.72 1.13 -11.16
N THR A 45 -16.69 2.05 -11.19
CA THR A 45 -16.47 3.47 -10.91
C THR A 45 -15.96 3.71 -9.49
N VAL A 46 -16.57 3.07 -8.48
CA VAL A 46 -16.14 3.19 -7.09
C VAL A 46 -14.74 2.62 -6.88
N LEU A 47 -14.42 1.50 -7.53
CA LEU A 47 -13.08 0.92 -7.50
C LEU A 47 -12.05 1.83 -8.16
N ASP A 48 -12.36 2.41 -9.31
CA ASP A 48 -11.46 3.32 -10.02
C ASP A 48 -11.23 4.62 -9.24
N GLU A 49 -12.25 5.15 -8.56
CA GLU A 49 -12.11 6.28 -7.63
C GLU A 49 -11.18 5.93 -6.46
N ALA A 50 -11.38 4.76 -5.83
CA ALA A 50 -10.53 4.31 -4.72
C ALA A 50 -9.07 4.07 -5.15
N ARG A 51 -8.87 3.57 -6.38
CA ARG A 51 -7.55 3.41 -7.00
C ARG A 51 -6.87 4.76 -7.22
N GLN A 52 -7.57 5.68 -7.86
CA GLN A 52 -7.03 7.01 -8.14
C GLN A 52 -6.68 7.72 -6.83
N GLU A 53 -7.53 7.63 -5.81
CA GLU A 53 -7.24 8.25 -4.52
C GLU A 53 -6.01 7.62 -3.82
N ALA A 54 -5.84 6.29 -3.91
CA ALA A 54 -4.64 5.65 -3.37
C ALA A 54 -3.37 6.11 -4.11
N VAL A 55 -3.43 6.27 -5.43
CA VAL A 55 -2.35 6.83 -6.24
C VAL A 55 -2.04 8.27 -5.82
N ASP A 56 -3.06 9.12 -5.71
CA ASP A 56 -2.93 10.52 -5.34
C ASP A 56 -2.30 10.66 -3.94
N ARG A 57 -2.69 9.79 -2.99
CA ARG A 57 -2.08 9.74 -1.65
C ARG A 57 -0.62 9.33 -1.71
N ALA A 58 -0.25 8.35 -2.54
CA ALA A 58 1.14 7.95 -2.70
C ALA A 58 1.99 9.10 -3.28
N VAL A 59 1.47 9.80 -4.30
CA VAL A 59 2.13 10.96 -4.90
C VAL A 59 2.26 12.10 -3.89
N ALA A 60 1.19 12.41 -3.14
CA ALA A 60 1.21 13.43 -2.10
C ALA A 60 2.21 13.10 -0.98
N ALA A 61 2.42 11.82 -0.69
CA ALA A 61 3.43 11.34 0.24
C ALA A 61 4.86 11.37 -0.31
N GLY A 62 5.05 11.72 -1.59
CA GLY A 62 6.35 11.90 -2.23
C GLY A 62 6.71 10.85 -3.28
N ALA A 63 5.80 9.94 -3.65
CA ALA A 63 6.05 9.01 -4.74
C ALA A 63 6.17 9.74 -6.09
N ARG A 64 7.06 9.29 -6.97
CA ARG A 64 7.14 9.81 -8.34
C ARG A 64 5.88 9.37 -9.10
N PRO A 65 5.08 10.30 -9.68
CA PRO A 65 3.80 9.98 -10.30
C PRO A 65 3.83 8.85 -11.33
N GLY A 66 4.86 8.80 -12.18
CA GLY A 66 4.99 7.76 -13.22
C GLY A 66 5.47 6.39 -12.72
N SER A 67 5.75 6.24 -11.41
CA SER A 67 6.21 4.98 -10.81
C SER A 67 5.19 4.34 -9.89
N VAL A 68 4.03 4.97 -9.70
CA VAL A 68 3.02 4.48 -8.77
C VAL A 68 2.26 3.31 -9.38
N GLU A 69 2.17 2.22 -8.64
CA GLU A 69 1.40 1.02 -9.01
C GLU A 69 0.49 0.58 -7.86
N ILE A 70 -0.65 -0.02 -8.21
CA ILE A 70 -1.54 -0.63 -7.22
C ILE A 70 -1.00 -2.02 -6.88
N VAL A 71 -0.72 -2.25 -5.60
CA VAL A 71 -0.17 -3.53 -5.11
C VAL A 71 -1.18 -4.39 -4.39
N ASP A 72 -2.29 -3.79 -3.93
CA ASP A 72 -3.30 -4.49 -3.17
C ASP A 72 -4.68 -3.83 -3.35
N ILE A 73 -5.69 -4.65 -3.57
CA ILE A 73 -7.10 -4.25 -3.62
C ILE A 73 -7.91 -5.31 -2.88
N GLU A 74 -8.60 -4.89 -1.84
CA GLU A 74 -9.47 -5.73 -1.03
C GLU A 74 -10.90 -5.19 -1.06
N GLU A 75 -11.85 -6.04 -1.43
CA GLU A 75 -13.28 -5.75 -1.42
C GLU A 75 -13.96 -6.71 -0.43
N VAL A 76 -14.49 -6.16 0.67
CA VAL A 76 -15.17 -6.94 1.71
C VAL A 76 -16.61 -6.46 1.86
N PRO A 77 -17.60 -7.22 1.35
CA PRO A 77 -19.02 -6.91 1.56
C PRO A 77 -19.38 -6.97 3.05
N LEU A 78 -20.08 -5.95 3.55
CA LEU A 78 -20.53 -5.84 4.94
C LEU A 78 -21.99 -6.25 5.02
N ALA A 79 -22.23 -7.56 5.15
CA ALA A 79 -23.55 -8.19 5.06
C ALA A 79 -24.60 -7.73 6.08
N TYR A 80 -24.18 -7.06 7.16
CA TYR A 80 -25.07 -6.57 8.23
C TYR A 80 -25.41 -5.08 8.11
N LEU A 81 -24.85 -4.37 7.12
CA LEU A 81 -25.14 -2.96 6.88
C LEU A 81 -26.13 -2.80 5.72
N PRO A 82 -27.17 -1.96 5.88
CA PRO A 82 -28.11 -1.68 4.79
C PRO A 82 -27.42 -0.96 3.64
N GLY A 83 -27.90 -1.14 2.41
CA GLY A 83 -27.46 -0.36 1.24
C GLY A 83 -26.21 -0.89 0.52
N ASN A 84 -25.99 -2.21 0.50
CA ASN A 84 -24.85 -2.86 -0.17
C ASN A 84 -23.49 -2.26 0.25
N ALA A 85 -23.32 -2.07 1.56
CA ALA A 85 -22.07 -1.54 2.10
C ALA A 85 -20.92 -2.51 1.82
N THR A 86 -19.84 -2.02 1.24
CA THR A 86 -18.62 -2.76 0.93
C THR A 86 -17.44 -1.96 1.45
N ARG A 87 -16.61 -2.57 2.28
CA ARG A 87 -15.31 -1.98 2.63
C ARG A 87 -14.36 -2.21 1.47
N ILE A 88 -13.82 -1.13 0.93
CA ILE A 88 -12.82 -1.18 -0.12
C ILE A 88 -11.52 -0.63 0.46
N ARG A 89 -10.48 -1.45 0.34
CA ARG A 89 -9.12 -1.08 0.69
C ARG A 89 -8.24 -1.14 -0.54
N VAL A 90 -7.49 -0.09 -0.82
CA VAL A 90 -6.55 -0.02 -1.94
C VAL A 90 -5.20 0.46 -1.42
N LYS A 91 -4.13 -0.22 -1.80
CA LYS A 91 -2.75 0.23 -1.57
C LYS A 91 -2.05 0.48 -2.88
N ALA A 92 -1.43 1.65 -2.97
CA ALA A 92 -0.53 2.03 -4.05
C ALA A 92 0.88 2.22 -3.49
N VAL A 93 1.91 1.89 -4.26
CA VAL A 93 3.31 2.18 -3.91
C VAL A 93 4.04 2.79 -5.10
N GLY A 94 5.04 3.62 -4.85
CA GLY A 94 5.91 4.16 -5.89
C GLY A 94 7.30 4.53 -5.37
N GLU A 95 8.21 4.84 -6.29
CA GLU A 95 9.57 5.26 -5.92
C GLU A 95 9.58 6.67 -5.31
N LEU A 96 10.37 6.86 -4.25
CA LEU A 96 10.52 8.16 -3.59
C LEU A 96 11.14 9.20 -4.54
N SER A 97 10.49 10.37 -4.65
CA SER A 97 11.03 11.53 -5.35
C SER A 97 12.09 12.23 -4.50
N LEU A 98 13.37 11.92 -4.72
CA LEU A 98 14.50 12.54 -3.99
C LEU A 98 14.74 14.03 -4.31
N GLY A 99 13.88 14.68 -5.12
CA GLY A 99 14.08 16.03 -5.68
C GLY A 99 13.08 17.12 -5.25
N GLY A 100 12.20 16.88 -4.27
CA GLY A 100 11.27 17.89 -3.76
C GLY A 100 11.90 18.82 -2.71
N PRO A 101 11.39 20.05 -2.51
CA PRO A 101 11.91 20.95 -1.48
C PRO A 101 11.81 20.25 -0.12
N ARG A 102 12.93 20.22 0.61
CA ARG A 102 12.96 19.73 2.00
C ARG A 102 12.04 20.64 2.81
N ALA A 103 11.02 20.05 3.43
CA ALA A 103 10.20 20.71 4.44
C ALA A 103 11.05 21.11 5.66
#